data_AF-A0A1C9WQM7-F1
#
_entry.id   AF-A0A1C9WQM7-F1
#
_cell.length_a   1.000
_cell.length_b   1.000
_cell.length_c   1.000
_cell.angle_alpha   90.00
_cell.angle_beta   90.00
_cell.angle_gamma   90.00
#
_symmetry.space_group_name_H-M   'P 1'
#
loop_
_entity.id
_entity.type
_entity.pdbx_description
1 polymer ?
#
loop_
_entity_poly.entity_id
_entity_poly.type
_entity_poly.pdbx_seq_one_letter_code
_entity_poly.pdbx_strand_id
1 'polypeptide(L)'
;MKKLLPAVVLVAGLLLTGCAGTPKMSIPDSCAFLNQDTFVPTGNQQQQAEQISKHYQEVADKVAPEVAAPIQKMADIMKQVSGSSLGAKSEEQNKQLAEQMNKIGEHCK
;
A
#
# COMPACT_ATOMS: atom_id res chain seq x y z
N MET A 1 -40.80 -8.95 46.61
CA MET A 1 -40.59 -7.77 45.73
C MET A 1 -39.89 -8.25 44.46
N LYS A 2 -40.53 -8.10 43.29
CA LYS A 2 -39.93 -8.37 41.99
C LYS A 2 -38.86 -7.31 41.70
N LYS A 3 -37.67 -7.73 41.28
CA LYS A 3 -36.76 -6.87 40.52
C LYS A 3 -36.31 -7.66 39.29
N LEU A 4 -36.79 -7.18 38.15
CA LEU A 4 -36.47 -7.64 36.80
C LEU A 4 -35.20 -6.92 36.34
N LEU A 5 -34.22 -7.69 35.84
CA LEU A 5 -33.37 -7.46 34.65
C LEU A 5 -32.42 -6.21 34.66
N PRO A 6 -31.22 -6.26 34.04
CA PRO A 6 -30.98 -6.85 32.73
C PRO A 6 -29.75 -7.77 32.58
N ALA A 7 -29.91 -8.70 31.65
CA ALA A 7 -28.87 -9.49 31.04
C ALA A 7 -27.80 -8.59 30.41
N VAL A 8 -26.58 -8.63 30.94
CA VAL A 8 -25.38 -8.18 30.22
C VAL A 8 -24.85 -9.39 29.46
N VAL A 9 -25.53 -9.71 28.36
CA VAL A 9 -24.93 -10.48 27.28
C VAL A 9 -24.31 -9.45 26.34
N LEU A 10 -23.02 -9.17 26.50
CA LEU A 10 -22.21 -8.61 25.43
C LEU A 10 -20.86 -9.34 25.37
N VAL A 11 -20.97 -10.54 24.79
CA VAL A 11 -20.09 -11.03 23.73
C VAL A 11 -18.59 -11.06 24.07
N ALA A 12 -18.19 -12.14 24.73
CA ALA A 12 -16.92 -12.80 24.46
C ALA A 12 -16.98 -13.43 23.04
N GLY A 13 -16.80 -12.59 22.03
CA GLY A 13 -16.65 -12.94 20.63
C GLY A 13 -16.03 -11.71 19.97
N LEU A 14 -14.81 -11.75 19.47
CA LEU A 14 -14.46 -12.52 18.29
C LEU A 14 -12.97 -12.88 18.40
N LEU A 15 -12.67 -14.09 18.83
CA LEU A 15 -11.53 -14.82 18.28
C LEU A 15 -11.89 -15.17 16.83
N LEU A 16 -11.93 -14.18 15.94
CA LEU A 16 -11.87 -14.39 14.51
C LEU A 16 -10.40 -14.60 14.15
N THR A 17 -9.89 -15.79 14.46
CA THR A 17 -8.78 -16.38 13.72
C THR A 17 -9.28 -16.71 12.32
N GLY A 18 -9.53 -15.68 11.51
CA GLY A 18 -9.82 -15.80 10.09
C GLY A 18 -8.83 -14.93 9.38
N CYS A 19 -7.75 -15.53 8.85
CA CYS A 19 -6.73 -14.93 7.97
C CYS A 19 -6.72 -13.39 7.99
N ALA A 20 -6.42 -12.79 9.14
CA ALA A 20 -6.41 -11.35 9.26
C ALA A 20 -5.18 -10.88 8.50
N GLY A 21 -5.38 -10.44 7.26
CA GLY A 21 -4.36 -9.72 6.52
C GLY A 21 -3.78 -8.62 7.42
N THR A 22 -2.50 -8.30 7.21
CA THR A 22 -1.78 -7.27 7.95
C THR A 22 -2.68 -6.06 8.16
N PRO A 23 -2.90 -5.60 9.41
CA PRO A 23 -3.72 -4.43 9.68
C PRO A 23 -3.25 -3.26 8.81
N LYS A 24 -4.17 -2.71 8.00
CA LYS A 24 -3.89 -1.55 7.15
C LYS A 24 -3.98 -0.27 7.97
N MET A 25 -3.12 0.69 7.65
CA MET A 25 -3.17 2.04 8.21
C MET A 25 -4.46 2.77 7.81
N SER A 26 -4.81 3.80 8.58
CA SER A 26 -5.79 4.80 8.16
C SER A 26 -5.25 5.64 7.00
N ILE A 27 -6.11 6.39 6.28
CA ILE A 27 -5.64 7.31 5.23
C ILE A 27 -4.64 8.34 5.78
N PRO A 28 -4.92 9.07 6.89
CA PRO A 28 -3.96 10.02 7.45
C PRO A 28 -2.61 9.39 7.81
N ASP A 29 -2.61 8.22 8.46
CA ASP A 29 -1.37 7.54 8.85
C ASP A 29 -0.59 7.05 7.62
N SER A 30 -1.30 6.58 6.60
CA SER A 30 -0.69 6.18 5.32
C SER A 30 0.03 7.35 4.66
N CYS A 31 -0.60 8.52 4.62
CA CYS A 31 -0.01 9.71 4.02
C CYS A 31 1.20 10.22 4.83
N ALA A 32 1.11 10.19 6.17
CA ALA A 32 2.25 10.49 7.04
C ALA A 32 3.40 9.50 6.82
N PHE A 33 3.10 8.22 6.71
CA PHE A 33 4.07 7.16 6.43
C PHE A 33 4.77 7.38 5.08
N LEU A 34 4.02 7.65 4.01
CA LEU A 34 4.59 7.92 2.67
C LEU A 34 5.48 9.16 2.66
N ASN A 35 5.14 10.21 3.40
CA ASN A 35 5.93 11.43 3.50
C ASN A 35 7.26 11.23 4.27
N GLN A 36 7.37 10.17 5.06
CA GLN A 36 8.57 9.80 5.81
C GLN A 36 9.37 8.67 5.16
N ASP A 37 8.92 8.20 4.00
CA ASP A 37 9.59 7.14 3.26
C ASP A 37 10.91 7.64 2.68
N THR A 38 12.00 7.01 3.11
CA THR A 38 13.38 7.40 2.76
C THR A 38 14.04 6.34 1.89
N PHE A 39 13.26 5.46 1.27
CA PHE A 39 13.77 4.42 0.40
C PHE A 39 14.60 4.96 -0.77
N VAL A 40 15.82 4.44 -0.91
CA VAL A 40 16.74 4.76 -2.02
C VAL A 40 17.25 3.45 -2.63
N PRO A 41 16.89 3.13 -3.89
CA PRO A 41 17.37 1.91 -4.54
C PRO A 41 18.83 2.06 -4.99
N THR A 42 19.51 0.94 -5.15
CA THR A 42 20.93 0.91 -5.56
C THR A 42 21.20 0.00 -6.75
N GLY A 43 22.38 0.10 -7.35
CA GLY A 43 22.79 -0.73 -8.49
C GLY A 43 22.39 -0.14 -9.84
N ASN A 44 22.29 -0.99 -10.86
CA ASN A 44 21.90 -0.59 -12.22
C ASN A 44 20.38 -0.37 -12.35
N GLN A 45 19.92 0.12 -13.50
CA GLN A 45 18.51 0.50 -13.71
C GLN A 45 17.53 -0.67 -13.51
N GLN A 46 17.87 -1.89 -13.95
CA GLN A 46 17.02 -3.07 -13.74
C GLN A 46 16.91 -3.43 -12.26
N GLN A 47 18.05 -3.44 -11.56
CA GLN A 47 18.11 -3.72 -10.12
C GLN A 47 17.34 -2.68 -9.31
N GLN A 48 17.48 -1.40 -9.67
CA GLN A 48 16.71 -0.33 -9.04
C GLN A 48 15.22 -0.51 -9.30
N ALA A 49 14.81 -0.84 -10.52
CA ALA A 49 13.41 -1.06 -10.87
C ALA A 49 12.80 -2.24 -10.10
N GLU A 50 13.54 -3.32 -9.92
CA GLU A 50 13.13 -4.47 -9.12
C GLU A 50 12.96 -4.08 -7.64
N GLN A 51 13.93 -3.36 -7.08
CA GLN A 51 13.86 -2.90 -5.69
C GLN A 51 12.68 -1.95 -5.46
N ILE A 52 12.44 -1.00 -6.37
CA ILE A 52 11.29 -0.09 -6.30
C ILE A 52 9.98 -0.89 -6.39
N SER A 53 9.89 -1.89 -7.27
CA SER A 53 8.70 -2.74 -7.39
C SER A 53 8.38 -3.46 -6.09
N LYS A 54 9.39 -4.07 -5.46
CA LYS A 54 9.23 -4.75 -4.16
C LYS A 54 8.86 -3.76 -3.06
N HIS A 55 9.53 -2.62 -3.00
CA HIS A 55 9.22 -1.58 -2.03
C HIS A 55 7.76 -1.11 -2.14
N TYR A 56 7.27 -0.85 -3.35
CA TYR A 56 5.86 -0.49 -3.55
C TYR A 56 4.88 -1.60 -3.12
N GLN A 57 5.20 -2.88 -3.33
CA GLN A 57 4.38 -3.98 -2.80
C GLN A 57 4.33 -3.94 -1.27
N GLU A 58 5.48 -3.81 -0.61
CA GLU A 58 5.57 -3.74 0.85
C GLU A 58 4.84 -2.53 1.43
N VAL A 59 4.88 -1.39 0.73
CA VAL A 59 4.14 -0.18 1.12
C VAL A 59 2.63 -0.38 0.93
N ALA A 60 2.20 -0.91 -0.22
CA ALA A 60 0.79 -1.22 -0.50
C ALA A 60 0.22 -2.21 0.53
N ASP A 61 1.05 -3.11 1.06
CA ASP A 61 0.66 -4.04 2.11
C ASP A 61 0.36 -3.38 3.47
N LYS A 62 0.86 -2.17 3.71
CA LYS A 62 0.72 -1.46 5.00
C LYS A 62 -0.30 -0.31 4.96
N VAL A 63 -0.44 0.37 3.83
CA VAL A 63 -1.27 1.57 3.69
C VAL A 63 -2.76 1.27 3.49
N ALA A 64 -3.60 2.29 3.70
CA ALA A 64 -5.05 2.24 3.47
C ALA A 64 -5.35 1.75 2.03
N PRO A 65 -6.42 0.95 1.82
CA PRO A 65 -6.72 0.37 0.50
C PRO A 65 -6.79 1.38 -0.66
N GLU A 66 -7.34 2.58 -0.41
CA GLU A 66 -7.47 3.67 -1.37
C GLU A 66 -6.10 4.20 -1.83
N VAL A 67 -5.11 4.20 -0.93
CA VAL A 67 -3.72 4.57 -1.21
C VAL A 67 -2.92 3.37 -1.74
N ALA A 68 -3.24 2.16 -1.29
CA ALA A 68 -2.56 0.93 -1.68
C ALA A 68 -2.80 0.59 -3.15
N ALA A 69 -4.02 0.77 -3.66
CA ALA A 69 -4.39 0.44 -5.03
C ALA A 69 -3.53 1.14 -6.11
N PRO A 70 -3.32 2.46 -6.08
CA PRO A 70 -2.41 3.12 -7.01
C PRO A 70 -0.94 2.70 -6.80
N ILE A 71 -0.48 2.52 -5.56
CA ILE A 71 0.89 2.07 -5.27
C ILE A 71 1.15 0.67 -5.84
N GLN A 72 0.19 -0.25 -5.74
CA GLN A 72 0.30 -1.59 -6.31
C GLN A 72 0.46 -1.54 -7.84
N LYS A 73 -0.29 -0.66 -8.52
CA LYS A 73 -0.12 -0.45 -9.97
C LYS A 73 1.26 0.08 -10.32
N MET A 74 1.80 0.98 -9.50
CA MET A 74 3.18 1.46 -9.66
C MET A 74 4.18 0.32 -9.47
N ALA A 75 3.94 -0.58 -8.52
CA ALA A 75 4.76 -1.77 -8.32
C ALA A 75 4.78 -2.66 -9.57
N ASP A 76 3.62 -2.87 -10.20
CA ASP A 76 3.49 -3.68 -11.41
C ASP A 76 4.22 -3.06 -12.60
N ILE A 77 4.12 -1.73 -12.78
CA ILE A 77 4.87 -1.00 -13.83
C ILE A 77 6.38 -1.18 -13.61
N MET A 78 6.85 -0.99 -12.38
CA MET A 78 8.28 -1.12 -12.07
C MET A 78 8.77 -2.57 -12.21
N LYS A 79 7.90 -3.57 -11.98
CA LYS A 79 8.18 -4.97 -12.27
C LYS A 79 8.40 -5.18 -13.77
N GLN A 80 7.55 -4.62 -14.62
CA GLN A 80 7.73 -4.68 -16.08
C GLN A 80 9.03 -4.01 -16.52
N VAL A 81 9.35 -2.85 -15.95
CA VAL A 81 10.60 -2.12 -16.22
C VAL A 81 11.81 -2.97 -15.86
N SER A 82 11.80 -3.66 -14.72
CA SER A 82 12.88 -4.54 -14.29
C SER A 82 13.12 -5.72 -15.24
N GLY A 83 12.06 -6.20 -15.91
CA GLY A 83 12.14 -7.25 -16.93
C GLY A 83 12.59 -6.77 -18.31
N SER A 84 12.73 -5.46 -18.52
CA SER A 84 13.22 -4.89 -19.78
C SER A 84 14.75 -4.98 -19.87
N SER A 85 15.32 -5.03 -21.07
CA SER A 85 16.77 -5.17 -21.29
C SER A 85 17.61 -4.01 -20.73
N LEU A 86 17.03 -2.82 -20.62
CA LEU A 86 17.74 -1.63 -20.14
C LEU A 86 17.34 -1.20 -18.72
N GLY A 87 16.19 -1.66 -18.19
CA GLY A 87 15.64 -1.14 -16.94
C GLY A 87 15.14 0.31 -17.05
N ALA A 88 15.05 0.84 -18.27
CA ALA A 88 14.60 2.19 -18.54
C ALA A 88 13.07 2.24 -18.69
N LYS A 89 12.46 3.27 -18.12
CA LYS A 89 11.03 3.53 -18.27
C LYS A 89 10.72 4.11 -19.65
N SER A 90 9.71 3.57 -20.32
CA SER A 90 9.15 4.21 -21.53
C SER A 90 8.35 5.47 -21.17
N GLU A 91 8.05 6.31 -22.16
CA GLU A 91 7.19 7.48 -21.98
C GLU A 91 5.81 7.10 -21.44
N GLU A 92 5.23 6.02 -21.95
CA GLU A 92 3.94 5.50 -21.49
C GLU A 92 4.02 5.04 -20.02
N GLN A 93 5.08 4.33 -19.63
CA GLN A 93 5.28 3.93 -18.24
C GLN A 93 5.46 5.14 -17.32
N ASN A 94 6.18 6.17 -17.75
CA ASN A 94 6.31 7.42 -16.99
C ASN A 94 4.94 8.10 -16.80
N LYS A 95 4.11 8.15 -17.84
CA LYS A 95 2.76 8.71 -17.77
C LYS A 95 1.87 7.93 -16.79
N GLN A 96 1.92 6.60 -16.84
CA GLN A 96 1.15 5.73 -15.95
C GLN A 96 1.56 5.88 -14.48
N LEU A 97 2.86 6.02 -14.21
CA LEU A 97 3.39 6.29 -12.87
C LEU A 97 2.92 7.66 -12.36
N ALA A 98 2.99 8.70 -13.19
CA ALA A 98 2.51 10.03 -12.83
C ALA A 98 1.01 10.04 -12.53
N GLU A 99 0.20 9.33 -13.31
CA GLU A 99 -1.23 9.18 -13.07
C GLU A 99 -1.52 8.53 -11.70
N GLN A 100 -0.78 7.47 -11.34
CA GLN A 100 -0.99 6.82 -10.04
C GLN A 100 -0.52 7.71 -8.89
N MET A 101 0.57 8.47 -9.06
CA MET A 101 1.02 9.47 -8.08
C MET A 101 -0.02 10.57 -7.85
N ASN A 102 -0.69 11.03 -8.91
CA ASN A 102 -1.78 12.00 -8.78
C ASN A 102 -2.95 11.41 -7.97
N LYS A 103 -3.31 10.14 -8.19
CA LYS A 103 -4.37 9.46 -7.39
C LYS A 103 -3.99 9.32 -5.92
N ILE A 104 -2.71 9.05 -5.61
CA ILE A 104 -2.23 9.08 -4.23
C ILE A 104 -2.41 10.48 -3.64
N GLY A 105 -2.05 11.53 -4.40
CA GLY A 105 -2.22 12.92 -4.00
C GLY A 105 -3.68 13.36 -3.80
N GLU A 106 -4.66 12.70 -4.41
CA GLU A 106 -6.08 12.96 -4.14
C GLU A 106 -6.49 12.57 -2.71
N HIS A 107 -5.80 11.59 -2.13
CA HIS A 107 -6.02 11.10 -0.76
C HIS A 107 -5.09 11.75 0.27
N CYS A 108 -3.85 12.09 -0.13
CA CYS A 108 -2.79 12.60 0.76
C CYS A 108 -2.57 14.11 0.68
N LYS A 109 -3.66 14.89 0.66
CA LYS A 109 -3.63 16.35 0.60
C LYS A 109 -3.20 17.02 1.90
#